data_AF-Q08SM2-F1
#
_entry.id   AF-Q08SM2-F1
#
_cell.length_a   1.000
_cell.length_b   1.000
_cell.length_c   1.000
_cell.angle_alpha   90.00
_cell.angle_beta   90.00
_cell.angle_gamma   90.00
#
_symmetry.space_group_name_H-M   'P 1'
#
loop_
_entity.id
_entity.type
_entity.pdbx_description
1 polymer ?
#
loop_
_entity_poly.entity_id
_entity_poly.type
_entity_poly.pdbx_seq_one_letter_code
_entity_poly.pdbx_strand_id
1 'polypeptide(L)'
;MGLALAEAARTMGARVTVVLGPVGAVDRTGLEVVDVVSAEEMAREVLSRVREADWFIASAAVSDWRPETRAPQKVKKGETPEVLKLVRTPDVLAEASRTVAGSSRRPVLVGFAAETERVLEHAREKLERKGLDAIVANDVTVAGAGFGTETNQVTVLTRAGTRRDLSGTKREVARGILELLLPLAAPPTEPPAPGPSKDA
;
A
#
# COMPACT_ATOMS: atom_id res chain seq x y z
N MET A 1 10.55 0.06 -0.62
CA MET A 1 9.81 1.34 -0.68
C MET A 1 8.89 1.50 0.52
N GLY A 2 8.02 0.53 0.83
CA GLY A 2 7.09 0.61 1.97
C GLY A 2 7.69 1.05 3.31
N LEU A 3 8.84 0.48 3.72
CA LEU A 3 9.51 0.90 4.96
C LEU A 3 10.02 2.35 4.93
N ALA A 4 10.52 2.83 3.78
CA ALA A 4 10.95 4.22 3.64
C ALA A 4 9.76 5.19 3.72
N LEU A 5 8.59 4.80 3.20
CA LEU A 5 7.34 5.55 3.35
C LEU A 5 6.88 5.58 4.81
N ALA A 6 6.96 4.44 5.51
CA ALA A 6 6.61 4.34 6.93
C ALA A 6 7.50 5.23 7.79
N GLU A 7 8.81 5.19 7.58
CA GLU A 7 9.80 6.02 8.28
C GLU A 7 9.58 7.51 8.00
N ALA A 8 9.34 7.89 6.74
CA ALA A 8 9.07 9.27 6.35
C ALA A 8 7.76 9.79 6.97
N ALA A 9 6.67 9.00 6.91
CA ALA A 9 5.39 9.38 7.50
C ALA A 9 5.50 9.56 9.02
N ARG A 10 6.20 8.65 9.71
CA ARG A 10 6.49 8.77 11.15
C ARG A 10 7.28 10.04 11.45
N THR A 11 8.32 10.33 10.66
CA THR A 11 9.12 11.57 10.81
C THR A 11 8.29 12.83 10.59
N MET A 12 7.24 12.75 9.77
CA MET A 12 6.26 13.82 9.54
C MET A 12 5.16 13.88 10.63
N GLY A 13 5.25 13.07 11.69
CA GLY A 13 4.34 13.09 12.83
C GLY A 13 3.15 12.12 12.75
N ALA A 14 3.07 11.28 11.73
CA ALA A 14 2.01 10.28 11.62
C ALA A 14 2.20 9.12 12.61
N ARG A 15 1.09 8.56 13.10
CA ARG A 15 1.06 7.24 13.72
C ARG A 15 1.00 6.19 12.62
N VAL A 16 1.99 5.30 12.57
CA VAL A 16 2.15 4.37 11.44
C VAL A 16 2.05 2.93 11.91
N THR A 17 1.12 2.20 11.29
CA THR A 17 1.03 0.74 11.36
C THR A 17 1.47 0.14 10.02
N VAL A 18 2.40 -0.80 10.06
CA VAL A 18 2.94 -1.49 8.89
C VAL A 18 2.49 -2.96 8.91
N VAL A 19 1.61 -3.33 7.98
CA VAL A 19 1.33 -4.75 7.70
C VAL A 19 2.44 -5.28 6.79
N LEU A 20 3.33 -6.09 7.36
CA LEU A 20 4.62 -6.40 6.78
C LEU A 20 4.69 -7.86 6.32
N GLY A 21 4.85 -8.05 5.00
CA GLY A 21 5.17 -9.37 4.43
C GLY A 21 6.61 -9.81 4.76
N PRO A 22 7.02 -11.03 4.36
CA PRO A 22 8.35 -11.54 4.65
C PRO A 22 9.45 -10.66 4.02
N VAL A 23 10.25 -10.02 4.86
CA VAL A 23 11.43 -9.22 4.48
C VAL A 23 12.59 -9.54 5.44
N GLY A 24 13.78 -9.01 5.15
CA GLY A 24 14.92 -9.10 6.05
C GLY A 24 14.71 -8.36 7.38
N ALA A 25 15.79 -8.17 8.15
CA ALA A 25 15.72 -7.39 9.39
C ALA A 25 15.21 -5.96 9.12
N VAL A 26 14.26 -5.51 9.94
CA VAL A 26 13.62 -4.20 9.84
C VAL A 26 13.78 -3.45 11.15
N ASP A 27 14.14 -2.17 11.08
CA ASP A 27 14.03 -1.27 12.22
C ASP A 27 12.54 -0.96 12.48
N ARG A 28 12.07 -1.33 13.67
CA ARG A 28 10.68 -1.16 14.11
C ARG A 28 10.49 0.05 15.03
N THR A 29 11.53 0.85 15.24
CA THR A 29 11.53 1.95 16.20
C THR A 29 10.43 2.96 15.89
N GLY A 30 9.46 3.08 16.79
CA GLY A 30 8.33 4.01 16.65
C GLY A 30 7.34 3.64 15.53
N LEU A 31 7.36 2.40 15.06
CA LEU A 31 6.37 1.84 14.13
C LEU A 31 5.61 0.71 14.83
N GLU A 32 4.29 0.66 14.66
CA GLU A 32 3.54 -0.56 14.94
C GLU A 32 3.71 -1.49 13.74
N VAL A 33 4.16 -2.73 13.96
CA VAL A 33 4.41 -3.69 12.87
C VAL A 33 3.60 -4.96 13.10
N VAL A 34 2.86 -5.36 12.08
CA VAL A 34 2.08 -6.60 12.05
C VAL A 34 2.67 -7.51 10.98
N ASP A 35 3.40 -8.52 11.41
CA ASP A 35 4.03 -9.49 10.49
C ASP A 35 2.96 -10.44 9.90
N VAL A 36 2.98 -10.61 8.59
CA VAL A 36 2.11 -11.53 7.83
C VAL A 36 2.95 -12.32 6.83
N VAL A 37 2.48 -13.51 6.46
CA VAL A 37 3.18 -14.37 5.51
C VAL A 37 2.36 -14.54 4.22
N SER A 38 1.06 -14.74 4.34
CA SER A 38 0.17 -14.98 3.20
C SER A 38 -0.58 -13.73 2.74
N ALA A 39 -1.04 -13.76 1.48
CA ALA A 39 -1.94 -12.73 0.96
C ALA A 39 -3.26 -12.67 1.75
N GLU A 40 -3.74 -13.80 2.26
CA GLU A 40 -4.98 -13.86 3.05
C GLU A 40 -4.81 -13.26 4.46
N GLU A 41 -3.67 -13.50 5.11
CA GLU A 41 -3.31 -12.83 6.36
C GLU A 41 -3.18 -11.32 6.15
N MET A 42 -2.47 -10.90 5.09
CA MET A 42 -2.35 -9.49 4.76
C MET A 42 -3.71 -8.84 4.51
N ALA A 43 -4.58 -9.49 3.74
CA ALA A 43 -5.95 -9.02 3.51
C ALA A 43 -6.69 -8.82 4.83
N ARG A 44 -6.68 -9.83 5.71
CA ARG A 44 -7.36 -9.78 7.01
C ARG A 44 -6.88 -8.60 7.86
N GLU A 45 -5.56 -8.44 8.01
CA GLU A 45 -4.98 -7.41 8.86
C GLU A 45 -5.18 -5.99 8.28
N VAL A 46 -5.18 -5.85 6.95
CA VAL A 46 -5.49 -4.57 6.30
C VAL A 46 -6.97 -4.23 6.47
N LEU A 47 -7.87 -5.17 6.18
CA LEU A 47 -9.31 -4.93 6.19
C LEU A 47 -9.86 -4.63 7.59
N SER A 48 -9.24 -5.19 8.64
CA SER A 48 -9.62 -4.87 10.03
C SER A 48 -9.23 -3.46 10.46
N ARG A 49 -8.30 -2.79 9.76
CA ARG A 49 -7.73 -1.48 10.16
C ARG A 49 -8.08 -0.33 9.24
N VAL A 50 -8.34 -0.60 7.96
CA VAL A 50 -8.45 0.44 6.92
C VAL A 50 -9.54 1.49 7.20
N ARG A 51 -10.58 1.14 7.97
CA ARG A 51 -11.66 2.07 8.34
C ARG A 51 -11.26 3.12 9.39
N GLU A 52 -10.22 2.84 10.16
CA GLU A 52 -9.75 3.73 11.23
C GLU A 52 -8.57 4.60 10.80
N ALA A 53 -7.96 4.27 9.66
CA ALA A 53 -6.85 5.02 9.09
C ALA A 53 -7.34 6.27 8.35
N ASP A 54 -6.52 7.31 8.37
CA ASP A 54 -6.71 8.49 7.52
C ASP A 54 -6.04 8.29 6.14
N TRP A 55 -5.05 7.39 6.07
CA TRP A 55 -4.28 7.06 4.89
C TRP A 55 -4.05 5.55 4.78
N PHE A 56 -4.22 4.99 3.58
CA PHE A 56 -3.84 3.62 3.25
C PHE A 56 -2.92 3.60 2.04
N ILE A 57 -1.67 3.17 2.25
CA ILE A 57 -0.63 3.12 1.21
C ILE A 57 -0.25 1.66 0.92
N ALA A 58 -0.81 1.12 -0.17
CA ALA A 58 -0.58 -0.26 -0.60
C ALA A 58 0.70 -0.37 -1.44
N SER A 59 1.84 -0.48 -0.74
CA SER A 59 3.18 -0.62 -1.33
C SER A 59 3.73 -2.06 -1.34
N ALA A 60 3.02 -3.01 -0.73
CA ALA A 60 3.43 -4.41 -0.69
C ALA A 60 3.26 -5.09 -2.05
N ALA A 61 4.21 -5.94 -2.42
CA ALA A 61 4.12 -6.83 -3.57
C ALA A 61 3.39 -8.12 -3.17
N VAL A 62 2.05 -8.06 -3.14
CA VAL A 62 1.21 -9.21 -2.79
C VAL A 62 1.15 -10.17 -3.99
N SER A 63 1.40 -11.47 -3.76
CA SER A 63 1.26 -12.48 -4.81
C SER A 63 -0.18 -12.56 -5.30
N ASP A 64 -0.40 -12.55 -6.61
CA ASP A 64 -1.73 -12.71 -7.24
C ASP A 64 -2.28 -14.15 -7.17
N TRP A 65 -1.40 -15.09 -6.82
CA TRP A 65 -1.69 -16.52 -6.83
C TRP A 65 -1.15 -17.22 -5.59
N ARG A 66 -1.83 -18.29 -5.19
CA ARG A 66 -1.40 -19.22 -4.14
C ARG A 66 -1.61 -20.66 -4.59
N PRO A 67 -0.88 -21.64 -4.05
CA PRO A 67 -1.20 -23.04 -4.26
C PRO A 67 -2.64 -23.35 -3.87
N GLU A 68 -3.35 -24.10 -4.73
CA GLU A 68 -4.72 -24.57 -4.45
C GLU A 68 -4.76 -25.42 -3.19
N THR A 69 -3.76 -26.30 -3.02
CA THR A 69 -3.61 -27.17 -1.87
C THR A 69 -2.28 -26.93 -1.19
N ARG A 70 -2.29 -26.73 0.13
CA ARG A 70 -1.09 -26.65 0.97
C ARG A 70 -0.95 -27.94 1.76
N ALA A 71 0.15 -28.68 1.54
CA ALA A 71 0.43 -29.87 2.32
C ALA A 71 0.71 -29.51 3.79
N PRO A 72 0.18 -30.27 4.77
CA PRO A 72 0.41 -30.01 6.19
C PRO A 72 1.85 -30.33 6.63
N GLN A 73 2.57 -31.13 5.83
CA GLN A 73 3.93 -31.56 6.07
C GLN A 73 4.78 -31.41 4.81
N LYS A 74 6.10 -31.43 4.99
CA LYS A 74 7.05 -31.44 3.87
C LYS A 74 6.77 -32.64 2.96
N VAL A 75 6.43 -32.35 1.70
CA VAL A 75 6.26 -33.37 0.66
C VAL A 75 7.62 -34.00 0.36
N LYS A 76 7.68 -35.34 0.37
CA LYS A 76 8.94 -36.06 0.10
C LYS A 76 9.29 -36.00 -1.38
N LYS A 77 10.58 -36.15 -1.67
CA LYS A 77 11.09 -36.25 -3.04
C LYS A 77 10.45 -37.49 -3.70
N GLY A 78 9.77 -37.29 -4.83
CA GLY A 78 9.03 -38.35 -5.56
C GLY A 78 7.53 -38.38 -5.29
N GLU A 79 7.03 -37.70 -4.24
CA GLU A 79 5.59 -37.58 -3.94
C GLU A 79 5.03 -36.21 -4.36
N THR A 80 5.87 -35.36 -4.97
CA THR A 80 5.46 -34.04 -5.46
C THR A 80 4.71 -34.20 -6.78
N PRO A 81 3.50 -33.65 -6.92
CA PRO A 81 2.81 -33.67 -8.20
C PRO A 81 3.63 -32.92 -9.26
N GLU A 82 3.64 -33.43 -10.48
CA GLU A 82 4.31 -32.76 -11.61
C GLU A 82 3.69 -31.40 -11.96
N VAL A 83 2.45 -31.17 -11.52
CA VAL A 83 1.68 -29.95 -11.77
C VAL A 83 1.33 -29.26 -10.46
N LEU A 84 1.71 -27.98 -10.33
CA LEU A 84 1.27 -27.12 -9.25
C LEU A 84 0.02 -26.34 -9.67
N LYS A 85 -1.13 -26.67 -9.09
CA LYS A 85 -2.37 -25.91 -9.30
C LYS A 85 -2.36 -24.64 -8.46
N LEU A 86 -2.67 -23.52 -9.10
CA LEU A 86 -2.71 -22.20 -8.46
C LEU A 86 -4.13 -21.64 -8.51
N VAL A 87 -4.53 -20.97 -7.44
CA VAL A 87 -5.78 -20.21 -7.34
C VAL A 87 -5.48 -18.75 -7.01
N ARG A 88 -6.38 -17.85 -7.40
CA ARG A 88 -6.24 -16.41 -7.13
C ARG A 88 -6.22 -16.12 -5.63
N THR A 89 -5.41 -15.15 -5.24
CA THR A 89 -5.44 -14.55 -3.90
C THR A 89 -6.44 -13.39 -3.83
N PRO A 90 -6.82 -12.95 -2.63
CA PRO A 90 -7.56 -11.71 -2.43
C PRO A 90 -6.81 -10.49 -2.99
N ASP A 91 -7.49 -9.61 -3.72
CA ASP A 91 -6.93 -8.32 -4.11
C ASP A 91 -7.08 -7.33 -2.96
N VAL A 92 -6.09 -7.32 -2.06
CA VAL A 92 -6.06 -6.52 -0.83
C VAL A 92 -6.41 -5.05 -1.09
N LEU A 93 -5.85 -4.46 -2.15
CA LEU A 93 -6.06 -3.04 -2.47
C LEU A 93 -7.49 -2.78 -2.96
N ALA A 94 -8.01 -3.64 -3.84
CA ALA A 94 -9.38 -3.50 -4.32
C ALA A 94 -10.41 -3.77 -3.22
N GLU A 95 -10.17 -4.76 -2.36
CA GLU A 95 -11.01 -5.07 -1.20
C GLU A 95 -11.01 -3.93 -0.17
N ALA A 96 -9.84 -3.37 0.14
CA ALA A 96 -9.70 -2.20 1.00
C ALA A 96 -10.50 -1.02 0.45
N SER A 97 -10.35 -0.71 -0.85
CA SER A 97 -11.11 0.36 -1.50
C SER A 97 -12.62 0.14 -1.42
N ARG A 98 -13.10 -1.09 -1.66
CA ARG A 98 -14.53 -1.43 -1.53
C ARG A 98 -15.02 -1.29 -0.10
N THR A 99 -14.21 -1.69 0.86
CA THR A 99 -14.55 -1.69 2.30
C THR A 99 -14.81 -0.29 2.84
N VAL A 100 -14.13 0.71 2.30
CA VAL A 100 -14.27 2.12 2.70
C VAL A 100 -15.10 2.95 1.73
N ALA A 101 -15.62 2.35 0.66
CA ALA A 101 -16.46 3.05 -0.32
C ALA A 101 -17.72 3.59 0.37
N GLY A 102 -18.01 4.88 0.16
CA GLY A 102 -19.16 5.55 0.80
C GLY A 102 -19.01 5.84 2.30
N SER A 103 -17.87 5.52 2.92
CA SER A 103 -17.57 5.93 4.30
C SER A 103 -17.41 7.45 4.39
N SER A 104 -18.00 8.09 5.40
CA SER A 104 -17.78 9.50 5.70
C SER A 104 -16.33 9.79 6.08
N ARG A 105 -15.61 8.78 6.57
CA ARG A 105 -14.18 8.82 6.90
C ARG A 105 -13.40 7.87 5.99
N ARG A 106 -13.55 8.03 4.67
CA ARG A 106 -12.78 7.26 3.69
C ARG A 106 -11.31 7.71 3.72
N PRO A 107 -10.34 6.82 3.96
CA PRO A 107 -8.92 7.19 3.90
C PRO A 107 -8.51 7.62 2.50
N VAL A 108 -7.41 8.38 2.42
CA VAL A 108 -6.69 8.56 1.17
C VAL A 108 -6.10 7.21 0.75
N LEU A 109 -6.47 6.72 -0.43
CA LEU A 109 -6.02 5.45 -0.98
C LEU A 109 -4.88 5.67 -1.97
N VAL A 110 -3.70 5.16 -1.66
CA VAL A 110 -2.51 5.23 -2.51
C VAL A 110 -2.08 3.83 -2.92
N GLY A 111 -2.01 3.56 -4.21
CA GLY A 111 -1.50 2.29 -4.75
C GLY A 111 -0.08 2.40 -5.31
N PHE A 112 0.53 1.25 -5.55
CA PHE A 112 1.77 1.12 -6.32
C PHE A 112 1.55 0.32 -7.60
N ALA A 113 2.22 0.69 -8.67
CA ALA A 113 2.28 -0.04 -9.93
C ALA A 113 3.74 -0.21 -10.35
N ALA A 114 4.26 -1.41 -10.17
CA ALA A 114 5.55 -1.81 -10.71
C ALA A 114 5.28 -2.47 -12.06
N GLU A 115 5.70 -1.82 -13.14
CA GLU A 115 5.42 -2.24 -14.52
C GLU A 115 6.73 -2.35 -15.30
N THR A 116 6.72 -3.12 -16.39
CA THR A 116 7.89 -3.29 -17.28
C THR A 116 7.68 -2.67 -18.66
N GLU A 117 6.43 -2.33 -18.98
CA GLU A 117 6.03 -1.65 -20.21
C GLU A 117 4.79 -0.82 -19.93
N ARG A 118 4.50 0.16 -20.81
CA ARG A 118 3.27 0.98 -20.78
C ARG A 118 2.91 1.50 -19.38
N VAL A 119 3.94 1.82 -18.59
CA VAL A 119 3.88 2.04 -17.14
C VAL A 119 2.76 3.01 -16.74
N LEU A 120 2.65 4.14 -17.45
CA LEU A 120 1.68 5.18 -17.15
C LEU A 120 0.25 4.84 -17.56
N GLU A 121 0.07 3.97 -18.55
CA GLU A 121 -1.25 3.51 -18.98
C GLU A 121 -1.78 2.51 -17.97
N HIS A 122 -1.01 1.46 -17.67
CA HIS A 122 -1.38 0.46 -16.66
C HIS A 122 -1.60 1.09 -15.28
N ALA A 123 -0.80 2.10 -14.91
CA ALA A 123 -0.99 2.84 -13.68
C ALA A 123 -2.32 3.61 -13.67
N ARG A 124 -2.70 4.29 -14.76
CA ARG A 124 -3.99 5.00 -14.85
C ARG A 124 -5.17 4.03 -14.80
N GLU A 125 -5.11 2.94 -15.54
CA GLU A 125 -6.14 1.90 -15.49
C GLU A 125 -6.29 1.32 -14.08
N LYS A 126 -5.19 1.07 -13.38
CA LYS A 126 -5.20 0.58 -11.99
C LYS A 126 -5.74 1.62 -11.01
N LEU A 127 -5.40 2.90 -11.19
CA LEU A 127 -5.92 4.03 -10.41
C LEU A 127 -7.46 4.10 -10.50
N GLU A 128 -8.01 4.02 -11.71
CA GLU A 128 -9.45 4.07 -11.97
C GLU A 128 -10.15 2.80 -11.49
N ARG A 129 -9.71 1.63 -11.98
CA ARG A 129 -10.32 0.32 -11.68
C ARG A 129 -10.36 0.02 -10.19
N LYS A 130 -9.33 0.43 -9.42
CA LYS A 130 -9.25 0.19 -7.98
C LYS A 130 -9.75 1.35 -7.12
N GLY A 131 -10.28 2.41 -7.73
CA GLY A 131 -10.88 3.51 -6.96
C GLY A 131 -9.89 4.29 -6.09
N LEU A 132 -8.63 4.44 -6.51
CA LEU A 132 -7.55 5.08 -5.73
C LEU A 132 -7.51 6.60 -5.91
N ASP A 133 -6.96 7.32 -4.94
CA ASP A 133 -6.76 8.77 -5.02
C ASP A 133 -5.42 9.12 -5.65
N ALA A 134 -4.43 8.25 -5.46
CA ALA A 134 -3.14 8.33 -6.14
C ALA A 134 -2.56 6.94 -6.43
N ILE A 135 -1.66 6.90 -7.41
CA ILE A 135 -0.85 5.73 -7.70
C ILE A 135 0.60 6.14 -7.96
N VAL A 136 1.53 5.39 -7.39
CA VAL A 136 2.96 5.54 -7.61
C VAL A 136 3.39 4.48 -8.62
N ALA A 137 3.75 4.90 -9.81
CA ALA A 137 4.18 4.04 -10.90
C ALA A 137 5.71 4.01 -10.98
N ASN A 138 6.29 2.83 -11.14
CA ASN A 138 7.73 2.69 -11.31
C ASN A 138 8.05 1.65 -12.38
N ASP A 139 8.92 2.03 -13.32
CA ASP A 139 9.47 1.12 -14.31
C ASP A 139 10.58 0.29 -13.66
N VAL A 140 10.34 -1.01 -13.44
CA VAL A 140 11.31 -1.88 -12.76
C VAL A 140 12.44 -2.37 -13.66
N THR A 141 12.41 -2.03 -14.96
CA THR A 141 13.46 -2.39 -15.91
C THR A 141 14.62 -1.39 -15.92
N VAL A 142 14.39 -0.17 -15.41
CA VAL A 142 15.39 0.88 -15.35
C VAL A 142 16.40 0.60 -14.24
N ALA A 143 17.69 0.67 -14.57
CA ALA A 143 18.76 0.45 -13.60
C ALA A 143 18.64 1.43 -12.42
N GLY A 144 18.59 0.90 -11.20
CA GLY A 144 18.42 1.71 -9.98
C GLY A 144 16.96 2.09 -9.66
N ALA A 145 15.98 1.68 -10.47
CA ALA A 145 14.55 1.81 -10.19
C ALA A 145 13.96 0.41 -10.00
N GLY A 146 14.03 -0.15 -8.78
CA GLY A 146 13.56 -1.52 -8.59
C GLY A 146 13.68 -2.08 -7.19
N PHE A 147 13.50 -3.40 -7.13
CA PHE A 147 13.65 -4.16 -5.88
C PHE A 147 15.13 -4.24 -5.50
N GLY A 148 15.43 -4.17 -4.19
CA GLY A 148 16.79 -4.36 -3.68
C GLY A 148 17.82 -3.24 -3.91
N THR A 149 17.48 -2.12 -4.56
CA THR A 149 18.40 -0.97 -4.78
C THR A 149 18.19 0.16 -3.77
N GLU A 150 19.18 1.02 -3.51
CA GLU A 150 18.99 2.16 -2.58
C GLU A 150 18.27 3.36 -3.20
N THR A 151 18.22 3.43 -4.53
CA THR A 151 17.55 4.47 -5.29
C THR A 151 16.19 4.01 -5.80
N ASN A 152 15.37 4.97 -6.23
CA ASN A 152 14.18 4.69 -7.04
C ASN A 152 13.89 5.85 -8.00
N GLN A 153 13.15 5.55 -9.06
CA GLN A 153 12.54 6.53 -9.95
C GLN A 153 11.07 6.18 -10.11
N VAL A 154 10.19 7.13 -9.82
CA VAL A 154 8.75 6.92 -9.84
C VAL A 154 8.03 8.09 -10.50
N THR A 155 6.89 7.80 -11.12
CA THR A 155 5.91 8.80 -11.50
C THR A 155 4.70 8.66 -10.60
N VAL A 156 4.35 9.72 -9.88
CA VAL A 156 3.13 9.80 -9.08
C VAL A 156 2.02 10.37 -9.95
N LEU A 157 0.88 9.68 -9.98
CA LEU A 157 -0.35 10.12 -10.65
C LEU A 157 -1.46 10.26 -9.59
N THR A 158 -2.18 11.37 -9.60
CA THR A 158 -3.40 11.55 -8.78
C THR A 158 -4.64 11.48 -9.65
N ARG A 159 -5.78 11.15 -9.04
CA ARG A 159 -7.08 11.20 -9.72
C ARG A 159 -7.42 12.61 -10.23
N ALA A 160 -6.92 13.65 -9.57
CA ALA A 160 -7.09 15.05 -9.98
C ALA A 160 -6.24 15.44 -11.21
N GLY A 161 -5.47 14.51 -11.77
CA GLY A 161 -4.66 14.73 -12.98
C GLY A 161 -3.23 15.21 -12.69
N THR A 162 -2.83 15.36 -11.43
CA THR A 162 -1.45 15.68 -11.09
C THR A 162 -0.54 14.53 -11.55
N ARG A 163 0.53 14.89 -12.26
CA ARG A 163 1.62 13.99 -12.61
C ARG A 163 2.94 14.60 -12.18
N ARG A 164 3.75 13.85 -11.43
CA ARG A 164 5.09 14.28 -11.01
C ARG A 164 6.07 13.12 -11.04
N ASP A 165 7.22 13.35 -11.65
CA ASP A 165 8.34 12.42 -11.59
C ASP A 165 9.22 12.75 -10.39
N LEU A 166 9.63 11.72 -9.65
CA LEU A 166 10.49 11.79 -8.48
C LEU A 166 11.64 10.77 -8.66
N SER A 167 12.84 11.17 -8.30
CA SER A 167 14.02 10.31 -8.36
C SER A 167 15.00 10.66 -7.23
N GLY A 168 15.77 9.67 -6.80
CA GLY A 168 16.75 9.83 -5.72
C GLY A 168 16.86 8.55 -4.89
N THR A 169 17.34 8.69 -3.66
CA THR A 169 17.31 7.62 -2.66
C THR A 169 15.86 7.24 -2.32
N LYS A 170 15.64 6.01 -1.86
CA LYS A 170 14.32 5.57 -1.41
C LYS A 170 13.71 6.49 -0.34
N ARG A 171 14.54 7.09 0.52
CA ARG A 171 14.09 8.04 1.55
C ARG A 171 13.63 9.37 0.95
N GLU A 172 14.40 9.94 0.02
CA GLU A 172 14.03 11.18 -0.68
C GLU A 172 12.75 10.98 -1.49
N VAL A 173 12.66 9.88 -2.24
CA VAL A 173 11.46 9.54 -3.02
C VAL A 173 10.26 9.33 -2.10
N ALA A 174 10.40 8.61 -0.99
CA ALA A 174 9.31 8.41 -0.03
C ALA A 174 8.80 9.73 0.55
N ARG A 175 9.71 10.62 0.97
CA ARG A 175 9.35 11.96 1.46
C ARG A 175 8.65 12.78 0.38
N GLY A 176 9.19 12.82 -0.84
CA GLY A 176 8.61 13.55 -1.96
C GLY A 176 7.22 13.04 -2.35
N ILE A 177 6.97 11.73 -2.27
CA ILE A 177 5.64 11.15 -2.47
C ILE A 177 4.68 11.69 -1.40
N LEU A 178 5.05 11.63 -0.12
CA LEU A 178 4.17 12.09 0.97
C LEU A 178 3.89 13.59 0.87
N GLU A 179 4.92 14.42 0.66
CA GLU A 179 4.78 15.87 0.49
C GLU A 179 3.88 16.25 -0.69
N LEU A 180 4.02 15.54 -1.82
CA LEU A 180 3.18 15.74 -3.00
C LEU A 180 1.72 15.39 -2.74
N LEU A 181 1.47 14.33 -1.96
CA LEU A 181 0.13 13.83 -1.72
C LEU A 181 -0.56 14.49 -0.53
N LEU A 182 0.18 15.12 0.41
CA LEU A 182 -0.36 15.79 1.60
C LEU A 182 -1.64 16.62 1.34
N PRO A 183 -1.77 17.40 0.25
CA PRO A 183 -3.01 18.15 -0.03
C PRO A 183 -4.27 17.29 -0.26
N LEU A 184 -4.13 15.97 -0.45
CA LEU A 184 -5.25 15.03 -0.53
C LEU A 184 -5.87 14.71 0.83
N ALA A 185 -5.18 15.02 1.94
CA ALA A 185 -5.76 14.85 3.26
C ALA A 185 -6.99 15.76 3.40
N ALA A 186 -8.14 15.18 3.76
CA ALA A 186 -9.27 16.00 4.20
C ALA A 186 -8.85 16.81 5.44
N PRO A 187 -9.30 18.06 5.59
CA PRO A 187 -9.12 18.77 6.85
C PRO A 187 -9.74 17.93 7.98
N PRO A 188 -9.13 17.90 9.18
CA PRO A 188 -9.71 17.17 10.30
C PRO A 188 -11.13 17.67 10.53
N THR A 189 -12.11 16.76 10.51
CA THR A 189 -13.46 17.07 10.96
C THR A 189 -13.39 17.38 12.45
N GLU A 190 -13.43 18.67 12.80
CA GLU A 190 -13.66 19.07 14.19
C GLU A 190 -14.95 18.39 14.69
N PRO A 191 -14.96 17.80 15.90
CA PRO A 191 -16.20 17.36 16.49
C PRO A 191 -17.14 18.56 16.60
N PRO A 192 -18.47 18.39 16.36
CA PRO A 192 -19.41 19.49 16.50
C PRO A 192 -19.26 20.09 17.90
N ALA A 193 -19.04 21.41 17.96
CA ALA A 193 -18.99 22.14 19.21
C ALA A 193 -20.23 21.78 20.05
N PRO A 194 -20.08 21.53 21.37
CA PRO A 194 -21.24 21.28 22.21
C PRO A 194 -22.19 22.48 22.05
N GLY A 195 -23.39 22.20 21.55
CA GLY A 195 -24.42 23.22 21.37
C GLY A 195 -24.67 23.93 22.70
N PRO A 196 -25.08 25.22 22.67
CA PRO A 196 -25.29 25.98 23.89
C PRO A 196 -26.27 25.24 24.81
N SER A 197 -25.82 25.00 26.04
CA SER A 197 -26.65 24.47 27.13
C SER A 197 -27.94 25.29 27.22
N LYS A 198 -29.07 24.61 27.13
CA LYS A 198 -30.41 25.21 27.25
C LYS A 198 -30.89 25.32 28.71
N ASP A 199 -29.96 25.36 29.65
CA ASP A 199 -30.25 25.58 31.07
C ASP A 199 -29.59 26.89 31.53
N ALA A 200 -30.30 28.00 31.30
CA ALA A 200 -30.13 29.29 31.98
C ALA A 200 -31.45 30.07 31.91
#